data_AF-A0A947EB88-F1
#
_entry.id   AF-A0A947EB88-F1
#
_cell.length_a   1.000
_cell.length_b   1.000
_cell.length_c   1.000
_cell.angle_alpha   90.00
_cell.angle_beta   90.00
_cell.angle_gamma   90.00
#
_symmetry.space_group_name_H-M   'P 1'
#
loop_
_entity.id
_entity.type
_entity.pdbx_description
1 polymer ?
#
loop_
_entity_poly.entity_id
_entity_poly.type
_entity_poly.pdbx_seq_one_letter_code
_entity_poly.pdbx_strand_id
1 'polypeptide(L)'
;MTSLTDVPGVGVGHWQDDVALTGVTVLTFPEPNVAAVEVRGAAPGTRETALLAPGMKVEQIQALMFAGGSAFGLGAADGVVAALAAEGRGHPTVGGPIPIVPAAILYDLMLGDAAVRPSADSGAAAFRNVTQEENRRGTVGAGAGALVAGWRGPSAFRKGGLGMASMPVGGGVVAALAVVNAVGDVFSIEGEPLTEGPLRPGPPAEWPKPLEATTLVCVVTDVGLSRTDLMRACVRGHDAIGTCIRPSHTRYD
;
A
#
# COMPACT_ATOMS: atom_id res chain seq x y z
N MET A 1 19.28 6.60 5.30
CA MET A 1 17.83 6.61 5.60
C MET A 1 17.35 5.16 5.51
N THR A 2 16.42 4.74 6.37
CA THR A 2 15.86 3.38 6.31
C THR A 2 14.82 3.24 5.19
N SER A 3 14.74 2.06 4.57
CA SER A 3 13.90 1.76 3.40
C SER A 3 13.31 0.35 3.45
N LEU A 4 12.27 0.10 2.65
CA LEU A 4 11.75 -1.26 2.44
C LEU A 4 12.81 -2.19 1.83
N THR A 5 13.69 -1.64 0.98
CA THR A 5 14.76 -2.38 0.30
C THR A 5 15.95 -2.73 1.19
N ASP A 6 15.92 -2.34 2.47
CA ASP A 6 16.90 -2.81 3.46
C ASP A 6 16.73 -4.32 3.77
N VAL A 7 15.57 -4.90 3.43
CA VAL A 7 15.38 -6.36 3.43
C VAL A 7 15.99 -6.93 2.14
N PRO A 8 17.00 -7.82 2.22
CA PRO A 8 17.75 -8.27 1.05
C PRO A 8 16.86 -8.82 -0.07
N GLY A 9 17.09 -8.32 -1.29
CA GLY A 9 16.40 -8.76 -2.50
C GLY A 9 14.98 -8.21 -2.70
N VAL A 10 14.46 -7.41 -1.76
CA VAL A 10 13.21 -6.65 -1.95
C VAL A 10 13.46 -5.49 -2.89
N GLY A 11 12.60 -5.34 -3.90
CA GLY A 11 12.66 -4.24 -4.86
C GLY A 11 11.39 -3.38 -4.83
N VAL A 12 11.54 -2.08 -5.06
CA VAL A 12 10.43 -1.12 -5.15
C VAL A 12 10.55 -0.36 -6.47
N GLY A 13 9.44 -0.22 -7.19
CA GLY A 13 9.35 0.51 -8.44
C GLY A 13 8.14 1.41 -8.49
N HIS A 14 8.26 2.55 -9.17
CA HIS A 14 7.21 3.55 -9.24
C HIS A 14 6.92 3.99 -10.67
N TRP A 15 5.66 4.32 -10.92
CA TRP A 15 5.20 5.16 -12.02
C TRP A 15 4.27 6.24 -11.44
N GLN A 16 4.29 7.44 -12.01
CA GLN A 16 3.32 8.47 -11.64
C GLN A 16 3.07 9.43 -12.79
N ASP A 17 1.93 10.10 -12.72
CA ASP A 17 1.62 11.28 -13.50
C ASP A 17 1.64 12.50 -12.57
N ASP A 18 2.56 13.43 -12.82
CA ASP A 18 2.79 14.61 -11.97
C ASP A 18 1.70 15.69 -12.13
N VAL A 19 0.92 15.64 -13.21
CA VAL A 19 -0.17 16.60 -13.48
C VAL A 19 -1.48 16.08 -12.92
N ALA A 20 -1.81 14.82 -13.19
CA ALA A 20 -2.99 14.15 -12.66
C ALA A 20 -2.86 13.82 -11.18
N LEU A 21 -1.64 13.85 -10.63
CA LEU A 21 -1.32 13.56 -9.24
C LEU A 21 -1.81 12.16 -8.84
N THR A 22 -1.44 11.15 -9.62
CA THR A 22 -1.73 9.75 -9.33
C THR A 22 -0.54 8.87 -9.70
N GLY A 23 -0.54 7.61 -9.27
CA GLY A 23 0.57 6.72 -9.57
C GLY A 23 0.40 5.29 -9.10
N VAL A 24 1.45 4.50 -9.34
CA VAL A 24 1.57 3.08 -9.03
C VAL A 24 2.88 2.85 -8.30
N THR A 25 2.84 2.00 -7.28
CA THR A 25 4.00 1.45 -6.60
C THR A 25 3.95 -0.07 -6.72
N VAL A 26 4.99 -0.69 -7.26
CA VAL A 26 5.15 -2.14 -7.36
C VAL A 26 6.26 -2.59 -6.43
N LEU A 27 6.00 -3.64 -5.66
CA LEU A 27 6.92 -4.28 -4.74
C LEU A 27 7.23 -5.68 -5.24
N THR A 28 8.50 -6.05 -5.27
CA THR A 28 8.96 -7.39 -5.64
C THR A 28 9.75 -8.00 -4.49
N PHE A 29 9.72 -9.32 -4.40
CA PHE A 29 10.27 -10.06 -3.28
C PHE A 29 11.13 -11.21 -3.79
N PRO A 30 12.13 -11.68 -3.01
CA PRO A 30 12.76 -12.96 -3.26
C PRO A 30 11.72 -14.08 -3.33
N GLU A 31 11.95 -15.07 -4.20
CA GLU A 31 11.11 -16.27 -4.33
C GLU A 31 11.95 -17.50 -3.93
N PRO A 32 11.41 -18.43 -3.12
CA PRO A 32 10.04 -18.47 -2.58
C PRO A 32 9.81 -17.48 -1.42
N ASN A 33 8.57 -16.99 -1.28
CA ASN A 33 8.10 -16.17 -0.15
C ASN A 33 6.77 -16.68 0.42
N VAL A 34 6.35 -16.11 1.54
CA VAL A 34 5.02 -16.34 2.15
C VAL A 34 4.35 -15.00 2.33
N ALA A 35 3.09 -14.89 1.91
CA ALA A 35 2.30 -13.67 2.06
C ALA A 35 0.99 -13.90 2.82
N ALA A 36 0.56 -12.86 3.52
CA ALA A 36 -0.71 -12.78 4.24
C ALA A 36 -1.28 -11.37 4.08
N VAL A 37 -2.60 -11.23 4.25
CA VAL A 37 -3.26 -9.92 4.13
C VAL A 37 -4.38 -9.79 5.17
N GLU A 38 -4.55 -8.58 5.67
CA GLU A 38 -5.68 -8.18 6.50
C GLU A 38 -6.26 -6.88 5.93
N VAL A 39 -7.60 -6.81 5.90
CA VAL A 39 -8.34 -5.64 5.38
C VAL A 39 -9.33 -5.22 6.46
N ARG A 40 -9.22 -3.97 6.94
CA ARG A 40 -10.06 -3.44 8.03
C ARG A 40 -10.88 -2.21 7.66
N GLY A 41 -10.48 -1.44 6.65
CA GLY A 41 -11.31 -0.36 6.09
C GLY A 41 -12.62 -0.92 5.53
N ALA A 42 -13.68 -0.12 5.56
CA ALA A 42 -15.00 -0.54 5.08
C ALA A 42 -15.25 -0.25 3.60
N ALA A 43 -14.34 0.45 2.91
CA ALA A 43 -14.40 0.74 1.48
C ALA A 43 -13.21 0.14 0.69
N PRO A 44 -12.89 -1.16 0.85
CA PRO A 44 -11.69 -1.72 0.24
C PRO A 44 -11.82 -1.85 -1.28
N GLY A 45 -10.79 -1.43 -2.00
CA GLY A 45 -10.55 -1.82 -3.39
C GLY A 45 -9.34 -2.74 -3.48
N THR A 46 -9.57 -4.03 -3.77
CA THR A 46 -8.50 -5.03 -3.78
C THR A 46 -8.62 -6.00 -4.94
N ARG A 47 -7.48 -6.56 -5.37
CA ARG A 47 -7.35 -7.68 -6.31
C ARG A 47 -6.56 -8.81 -5.67
N GLU A 48 -6.98 -10.05 -5.90
CA GLU A 48 -6.22 -11.27 -5.56
C GLU A 48 -5.84 -11.40 -4.07
N THR A 49 -6.56 -10.74 -3.16
CA THR A 49 -6.33 -10.86 -1.71
C THR A 49 -6.92 -12.13 -1.10
N ALA A 50 -8.00 -12.67 -1.70
CA ALA A 50 -8.70 -13.85 -1.19
C ALA A 50 -7.80 -15.09 -1.09
N LEU A 51 -6.84 -15.25 -2.01
CA LEU A 51 -5.88 -16.37 -2.00
C LEU A 51 -4.85 -16.28 -0.85
N LEU A 52 -4.70 -15.10 -0.23
CA LEU A 52 -3.81 -14.90 0.91
C LEU A 52 -4.49 -15.22 2.24
N ALA A 53 -5.79 -15.53 2.25
CA ALA A 53 -6.49 -15.95 3.45
C ALA A 53 -5.93 -17.27 4.04
N PRO A 54 -6.03 -17.50 5.35
CA PRO A 54 -5.65 -18.76 5.96
C PRO A 54 -6.37 -19.96 5.32
N GLY A 55 -5.62 -21.05 5.09
CA GLY A 55 -6.15 -22.29 4.50
C GLY A 55 -6.23 -22.31 2.97
N MET A 56 -5.81 -21.25 2.29
CA MET A 56 -5.72 -21.22 0.82
C MET A 56 -4.41 -21.85 0.31
N LYS A 57 -4.45 -22.41 -0.91
CA LYS A 57 -3.34 -23.16 -1.52
C LYS A 57 -2.14 -22.29 -1.88
N VAL A 58 -2.38 -21.07 -2.39
CA VAL A 58 -1.32 -20.22 -2.94
C VAL A 58 -0.68 -19.42 -1.81
N GLU A 59 0.62 -19.65 -1.56
CA GLU A 59 1.37 -18.95 -0.49
C GLU A 59 2.34 -17.88 -1.01
N GLN A 60 2.79 -18.06 -2.25
CA GLN A 60 3.79 -17.22 -2.90
C GLN A 60 3.13 -16.18 -3.78
N ILE A 61 3.69 -14.97 -3.76
CA ILE A 61 3.34 -13.88 -4.68
C ILE A 61 4.59 -13.45 -5.43
N GLN A 62 4.42 -13.03 -6.68
CA GLN A 62 5.53 -12.54 -7.51
C GLN A 62 5.75 -11.04 -7.31
N ALA A 63 4.66 -10.31 -7.06
CA ALA A 63 4.69 -8.88 -6.78
C ALA A 63 3.47 -8.47 -5.93
N LEU A 64 3.56 -7.32 -5.28
CA LEU A 64 2.45 -6.61 -4.65
C LEU A 64 2.35 -5.22 -5.27
N MET A 65 1.14 -4.75 -5.57
CA MET A 65 0.92 -3.44 -6.18
C MET A 65 0.01 -2.55 -5.32
N PHE A 66 0.43 -1.30 -5.14
CA PHE A 66 -0.43 -0.22 -4.68
C PHE A 66 -0.65 0.79 -5.81
N ALA A 67 -1.87 1.32 -5.97
CA ALA A 67 -2.15 2.32 -6.98
C ALA A 67 -3.18 3.36 -6.52
N GLY A 68 -3.10 4.55 -7.09
CA GLY A 68 -4.17 5.54 -7.06
C GLY A 68 -5.31 5.20 -8.02
N GLY A 69 -6.17 6.16 -8.30
CA GLY A 69 -7.26 6.04 -9.27
C GLY A 69 -8.46 5.23 -8.78
N SER A 70 -8.53 4.91 -7.49
CA SER A 70 -9.58 4.07 -6.91
C SER A 70 -9.71 2.73 -7.66
N ALA A 71 -10.92 2.17 -7.77
CA ALA A 71 -11.17 0.88 -8.41
C ALA A 71 -10.61 0.77 -9.84
N PHE A 72 -10.49 1.89 -10.58
CA PHE A 72 -9.88 1.89 -11.91
C PHE A 72 -8.40 1.49 -11.87
N GLY A 73 -7.68 1.89 -10.82
CA GLY A 73 -6.26 1.60 -10.64
C GLY A 73 -5.94 0.10 -10.48
N LEU A 74 -6.93 -0.73 -10.16
CA LEU A 74 -6.76 -2.19 -10.12
C LEU A 74 -6.37 -2.75 -11.50
N GLY A 75 -6.73 -2.06 -12.59
CA GLY A 75 -6.34 -2.42 -13.95
C GLY A 75 -4.82 -2.29 -14.21
N ALA A 76 -4.09 -1.55 -13.39
CA ALA A 76 -2.64 -1.48 -13.50
C ALA A 76 -1.95 -2.82 -13.20
N ALA A 77 -2.58 -3.70 -12.43
CA ALA A 77 -2.04 -5.01 -12.11
C ALA A 77 -1.86 -5.89 -13.34
N ASP A 78 -2.68 -5.70 -14.39
CA ASP A 78 -2.59 -6.49 -15.62
C ASP A 78 -1.25 -6.30 -16.33
N GLY A 79 -0.68 -5.09 -16.27
CA GLY A 79 0.66 -4.83 -16.83
C GLY A 79 1.77 -5.54 -16.08
N VAL A 80 1.66 -5.63 -14.75
CA VAL A 80 2.62 -6.36 -13.91
C VAL A 80 2.51 -7.86 -14.17
N VAL A 81 1.27 -8.38 -14.24
CA VAL A 81 1.00 -9.78 -14.60
C VAL A 81 1.58 -10.11 -15.97
N ALA A 82 1.35 -9.28 -16.99
CA ALA A 82 1.88 -9.51 -18.33
C ALA A 82 3.41 -9.52 -18.36
N ALA A 83 4.07 -8.61 -17.63
CA ALA A 83 5.53 -8.57 -17.54
C ALA A 83 6.10 -9.84 -16.86
N LEU A 84 5.53 -10.26 -15.73
CA LEU A 84 5.94 -11.47 -15.03
C LEU A 84 5.68 -12.74 -15.86
N ALA A 85 4.56 -12.79 -16.59
CA ALA A 85 4.26 -13.90 -17.48
C ALA A 85 5.29 -14.01 -18.61
N ALA A 86 5.73 -12.87 -19.18
CA ALA A 86 6.79 -12.84 -20.18
C ALA A 86 8.16 -13.30 -19.64
N GLU A 87 8.41 -13.11 -18.34
CA GLU A 87 9.58 -13.64 -17.62
C GLU A 87 9.44 -15.13 -17.24
N GLY A 88 8.27 -15.75 -17.50
CA GLY A 88 7.99 -17.12 -17.08
C GLY A 88 7.87 -17.29 -15.56
N ARG A 89 7.53 -16.22 -14.84
CA ARG A 89 7.43 -16.22 -13.37
C ARG A 89 5.99 -16.32 -12.90
N GLY A 90 5.72 -17.18 -11.93
CA GLY A 90 4.36 -17.40 -11.43
C GLY A 90 4.18 -18.70 -10.68
N HIS A 91 2.98 -18.88 -10.12
CA HIS A 91 2.54 -20.15 -9.55
C HIS A 91 2.52 -21.24 -10.63
N PRO A 92 3.20 -22.38 -10.43
CA PRO A 92 3.29 -23.42 -11.46
C PRO A 92 1.95 -24.13 -11.66
N THR A 93 1.50 -24.23 -12.91
CA THR A 93 0.31 -25.00 -13.32
C THR A 93 0.61 -25.84 -14.56
N VAL A 94 -0.32 -26.73 -14.93
CA VAL A 94 -0.23 -27.52 -16.17
C VAL A 94 -0.24 -26.65 -17.43
N GLY A 95 -0.77 -25.43 -17.36
CA GLY A 95 -0.81 -24.47 -18.47
C GLY A 95 0.37 -23.51 -18.51
N GLY A 96 1.35 -23.67 -17.60
CA GLY A 96 2.46 -22.73 -17.41
C GLY A 96 2.36 -21.96 -16.08
N PRO A 97 3.37 -21.10 -15.80
CA PRO A 97 3.40 -20.27 -14.60
C PRO A 97 2.32 -19.18 -14.67
N ILE A 98 1.55 -19.02 -13.59
CA ILE A 98 0.50 -18.00 -13.44
C ILE A 98 0.97 -16.95 -12.42
N PRO A 99 1.32 -15.72 -12.84
CA PRO A 99 1.72 -14.67 -11.92
C PRO A 99 0.63 -14.36 -10.90
N ILE A 100 1.00 -14.27 -9.63
CA ILE A 100 0.11 -13.88 -8.54
C ILE A 100 0.51 -12.48 -8.09
N VAL A 101 -0.35 -11.50 -8.36
CA VAL A 101 -0.10 -10.07 -8.10
C VAL A 101 -1.27 -9.47 -7.32
N PRO A 102 -1.31 -9.66 -5.99
CA PRO A 102 -2.27 -8.96 -5.15
C PRO A 102 -2.10 -7.44 -5.32
N ALA A 103 -3.21 -6.73 -5.29
CA ALA A 103 -3.18 -5.28 -5.36
C ALA A 103 -4.21 -4.64 -4.43
N ALA A 104 -3.90 -3.43 -4.00
CA ALA A 104 -4.83 -2.56 -3.28
C ALA A 104 -4.73 -1.13 -3.81
N ILE A 105 -5.82 -0.38 -3.72
CA ILE A 105 -5.90 0.98 -4.27
C ILE A 105 -6.27 2.00 -3.21
N LEU A 106 -6.02 3.27 -3.54
CA LEU A 106 -6.53 4.42 -2.81
C LEU A 106 -7.27 5.37 -3.74
N TYR A 107 -8.12 6.21 -3.17
CA TYR A 107 -8.84 7.26 -3.89
C TYR A 107 -8.08 8.58 -3.87
N ASP A 108 -7.62 9.05 -5.03
CA ASP A 108 -6.87 10.30 -5.20
C ASP A 108 -7.44 11.23 -6.31
N LEU A 109 -8.64 10.95 -6.79
CA LEU A 109 -9.28 11.65 -7.91
C LEU A 109 -9.71 13.10 -7.61
N MET A 110 -9.34 13.64 -6.43
CA MET A 110 -9.77 14.97 -5.96
C MET A 110 -8.76 16.09 -6.21
N LEU A 111 -7.50 15.77 -6.51
CA LEU A 111 -6.42 16.77 -6.60
C LEU A 111 -6.10 17.19 -8.04
N GLY A 112 -5.94 16.23 -8.95
CA GLY A 112 -5.57 16.47 -10.34
C GLY A 112 -6.70 16.11 -11.32
N ASP A 113 -6.31 15.79 -12.56
CA ASP A 113 -7.26 15.36 -13.59
C ASP A 113 -7.77 13.92 -13.34
N ALA A 114 -9.00 13.81 -12.85
CA ALA A 114 -9.67 12.53 -12.61
C ALA A 114 -9.90 11.69 -13.89
N ALA A 115 -9.73 12.25 -15.10
CA ALA A 115 -9.77 11.48 -16.34
C ALA A 115 -8.50 10.64 -16.55
N VAL A 116 -7.37 11.05 -15.99
CA VAL A 116 -6.09 10.34 -16.09
C VAL A 116 -5.93 9.43 -14.87
N ARG A 117 -5.89 8.12 -15.11
CA ARG A 117 -5.88 7.09 -14.06
C ARG A 117 -4.83 6.01 -14.40
N PRO A 118 -4.26 5.31 -13.39
CA PRO A 118 -3.37 4.20 -13.65
C PRO A 118 -4.00 3.13 -14.56
N SER A 119 -3.23 2.67 -15.53
CA SER A 119 -3.61 1.63 -16.49
C SER A 119 -2.60 0.47 -16.47
N ALA A 120 -2.83 -0.58 -17.26
CA ALA A 120 -1.86 -1.66 -17.42
C ALA A 120 -0.47 -1.14 -17.81
N ASP A 121 -0.38 -0.15 -18.70
CA ASP A 121 0.91 0.44 -19.08
C ASP A 121 1.62 1.13 -17.90
N SER A 122 0.86 1.81 -17.04
CA SER A 122 1.37 2.40 -15.79
C SER A 122 1.96 1.34 -14.86
N GLY A 123 1.27 0.21 -14.68
CA GLY A 123 1.74 -0.90 -13.85
C GLY A 123 2.99 -1.57 -14.43
N ALA A 124 3.01 -1.82 -15.73
CA ALA A 124 4.19 -2.35 -16.42
C ALA A 124 5.38 -1.39 -16.33
N ALA A 125 5.15 -0.07 -16.42
CA ALA A 125 6.19 0.93 -16.24
C ALA A 125 6.74 0.95 -14.80
N ALA A 126 5.86 0.88 -13.79
CA ALA A 126 6.28 0.79 -12.39
C ALA A 126 7.12 -0.46 -12.12
N PHE A 127 6.72 -1.61 -12.68
CA PHE A 127 7.48 -2.86 -12.56
C PHE A 127 8.86 -2.78 -13.24
N ARG A 128 8.96 -2.18 -14.43
CA ARG A 128 10.26 -1.96 -15.09
C ARG A 128 11.20 -1.04 -14.30
N ASN A 129 10.64 -0.13 -13.50
CA ASN A 129 11.39 0.81 -12.67
C ASN A 129 11.76 0.23 -11.30
N VAL A 130 11.50 -1.06 -11.04
CA VAL A 130 11.87 -1.71 -9.78
C VAL A 130 13.38 -1.64 -9.57
N THR A 131 13.78 -1.19 -8.38
CA THR A 131 15.17 -1.16 -7.92
C THR A 131 15.28 -1.59 -6.46
N GLN A 132 16.43 -2.13 -6.07
CA GLN A 132 16.76 -2.47 -4.69
C GLN A 132 17.41 -1.28 -3.93
N GLU A 133 17.50 -0.11 -4.57
CA GLU A 133 18.10 1.10 -4.00
C GLU A 133 17.08 2.22 -3.75
N GLU A 134 15.78 1.94 -3.87
CA GLU A 134 14.72 2.94 -3.71
C GLU A 134 14.67 3.49 -2.28
N ASN A 135 14.60 4.81 -2.15
CA ASN A 135 14.57 5.50 -0.85
C ASN A 135 13.70 6.77 -0.83
N ARG A 136 13.06 7.10 -1.96
CA ARG A 136 12.16 8.24 -2.13
C ARG A 136 10.93 8.09 -1.26
N ARG A 137 10.40 9.23 -0.83
CA ARG A 137 9.28 9.34 0.12
C ARG A 137 8.52 10.64 -0.15
N GLY A 138 7.28 10.71 0.32
CA GLY A 138 6.36 11.80 0.06
C GLY A 138 5.52 11.54 -1.20
N THR A 139 5.53 12.48 -2.14
CA THR A 139 4.67 12.48 -3.33
C THR A 139 5.26 11.61 -4.45
N VAL A 140 5.35 10.30 -4.19
CA VAL A 140 5.95 9.33 -5.12
C VAL A 140 5.05 8.10 -5.34
N GLY A 141 4.96 7.64 -6.58
CA GLY A 141 4.22 6.44 -6.97
C GLY A 141 2.75 6.51 -6.54
N ALA A 142 2.24 5.48 -5.89
CA ALA A 142 0.89 5.46 -5.34
C ALA A 142 0.63 6.60 -4.32
N GLY A 143 1.67 7.19 -3.72
CA GLY A 143 1.55 8.34 -2.81
C GLY A 143 1.40 9.69 -3.51
N ALA A 144 1.50 9.75 -4.84
CA ALA A 144 1.47 11.02 -5.60
C ALA A 144 0.20 11.83 -5.32
N GLY A 145 -0.94 11.17 -5.23
CA GLY A 145 -2.26 11.78 -5.00
C GLY A 145 -2.77 11.75 -3.56
N ALA A 146 -2.03 11.15 -2.64
CA ALA A 146 -2.52 10.89 -1.30
C ALA A 146 -2.74 12.17 -0.46
N LEU A 147 -3.81 12.16 0.33
CA LEU A 147 -4.24 13.22 1.25
C LEU A 147 -4.59 12.65 2.62
N VAL A 148 -4.47 13.46 3.66
CA VAL A 148 -4.85 13.09 5.03
C VAL A 148 -5.71 14.17 5.70
N ALA A 149 -6.30 13.82 6.85
CA ALA A 149 -7.05 14.72 7.74
C ALA A 149 -8.37 15.26 7.17
N GLY A 150 -8.93 14.62 6.14
CA GLY A 150 -10.18 15.03 5.49
C GLY A 150 -11.40 15.07 6.40
N TRP A 151 -11.41 14.31 7.51
CA TRP A 151 -12.54 14.26 8.46
C TRP A 151 -12.90 15.61 9.10
N ARG A 152 -11.95 16.56 9.15
CA ARG A 152 -12.17 17.94 9.66
C ARG A 152 -12.70 18.91 8.61
N GLY A 153 -12.93 18.45 7.38
CA GLY A 153 -13.43 19.26 6.28
C GLY A 153 -12.33 19.77 5.33
N PRO A 154 -12.71 20.43 4.22
CA PRO A 154 -11.81 20.67 3.09
C PRO A 154 -10.56 21.51 3.40
N SER A 155 -10.63 22.46 4.35
CA SER A 155 -9.49 23.30 4.73
C SER A 155 -8.46 22.56 5.59
N ALA A 156 -8.82 21.41 6.15
CA ALA A 156 -7.95 20.62 7.00
C ALA A 156 -7.12 19.60 6.23
N PHE A 157 -7.40 19.36 4.95
CA PHE A 157 -6.59 18.45 4.14
C PHE A 157 -5.10 18.82 4.23
N ARG A 158 -4.28 17.79 4.42
CA ARG A 158 -2.83 17.88 4.35
C ARG A 158 -2.32 16.86 3.35
N LYS A 159 -1.11 17.11 2.83
CA LYS A 159 -0.50 16.15 1.91
C LYS A 159 -0.18 14.86 2.66
N GLY A 160 -0.67 13.74 2.14
CA GLY A 160 -0.26 12.41 2.56
C GLY A 160 0.99 11.97 1.82
N GLY A 161 1.12 10.68 1.56
CA GLY A 161 2.15 10.18 0.65
C GLY A 161 2.69 8.80 1.01
N LEU A 162 3.80 8.45 0.39
CA LEU A 162 4.52 7.21 0.62
C LEU A 162 5.63 7.40 1.67
N GLY A 163 5.69 6.52 2.65
CA GLY A 163 6.75 6.46 3.65
C GLY A 163 7.34 5.06 3.76
N MET A 164 8.61 4.97 4.14
CA MET A 164 9.31 3.71 4.39
C MET A 164 10.16 3.79 5.66
N ALA A 165 10.26 2.66 6.34
CA ALA A 165 11.14 2.47 7.50
C ALA A 165 11.57 1.00 7.60
N SER A 166 12.68 0.75 8.28
CA SER A 166 13.21 -0.57 8.59
C SER A 166 13.87 -0.57 9.96
N MET A 167 13.99 -1.76 10.56
CA MET A 167 14.73 -1.98 11.79
C MET A 167 15.25 -3.43 11.87
N PRO A 168 16.41 -3.66 12.50
CA PRO A 168 16.88 -5.02 12.77
C PRO A 168 16.02 -5.70 13.85
N VAL A 169 15.58 -6.93 13.60
CA VAL A 169 14.76 -7.74 14.52
C VAL A 169 15.15 -9.21 14.39
N GLY A 170 15.39 -9.89 15.51
CA GLY A 170 15.54 -11.35 15.52
C GLY A 170 16.68 -11.91 14.67
N GLY A 171 17.73 -11.11 14.43
CA GLY A 171 18.84 -11.47 13.54
C GLY A 171 18.60 -11.18 12.05
N GLY A 172 17.41 -10.68 11.69
CA GLY A 172 17.07 -10.17 10.36
C GLY A 172 16.64 -8.71 10.40
N VAL A 173 15.90 -8.29 9.38
CA VAL A 173 15.34 -6.94 9.21
C VAL A 173 13.83 -7.05 9.05
N VAL A 174 13.09 -6.16 9.71
CA VAL A 174 11.68 -5.89 9.43
C VAL A 174 11.60 -4.51 8.82
N ALA A 175 10.94 -4.40 7.68
CA ALA A 175 10.69 -3.13 7.02
C ALA A 175 9.22 -2.95 6.66
N ALA A 176 8.80 -1.70 6.52
CA ALA A 176 7.45 -1.32 6.16
C ALA A 176 7.44 -0.20 5.13
N LEU A 177 6.49 -0.27 4.21
CA LEU A 177 6.12 0.78 3.28
C LEU A 177 4.65 1.10 3.48
N ALA A 178 4.34 2.36 3.68
CA ALA A 178 2.97 2.85 3.85
C ALA A 178 2.64 3.90 2.79
N VAL A 179 1.45 3.83 2.22
CA VAL A 179 0.84 4.89 1.41
C VAL A 179 -0.34 5.44 2.19
N VAL A 180 -0.19 6.66 2.71
CA VAL A 180 -1.10 7.24 3.69
C VAL A 180 -2.05 8.22 3.00
N ASN A 181 -3.24 7.74 2.66
CA ASN A 181 -4.37 8.54 2.15
C ASN A 181 -5.54 8.50 3.15
N ALA A 182 -5.28 8.82 4.42
CA ALA A 182 -6.22 8.55 5.51
C ALA A 182 -7.34 9.59 5.67
N VAL A 183 -8.51 9.17 6.15
CA VAL A 183 -9.55 10.15 6.52
C VAL A 183 -9.12 10.97 7.74
N GLY A 184 -8.37 10.33 8.66
CA GLY A 184 -7.91 10.90 9.92
C GLY A 184 -6.59 11.65 9.87
N ASP A 185 -6.18 12.14 11.04
CA ASP A 185 -4.89 12.78 11.26
C ASP A 185 -3.78 11.79 11.51
N VAL A 186 -2.56 12.25 11.23
CA VAL A 186 -1.34 11.50 11.50
C VAL A 186 -0.67 12.01 12.76
N PHE A 187 -0.19 11.07 13.58
CA PHE A 187 0.53 11.31 14.83
C PHE A 187 1.81 10.46 14.86
N SER A 188 2.78 10.89 15.66
CA SER A 188 3.84 9.97 16.10
C SER A 188 3.26 8.87 17.00
N ILE A 189 4.05 7.83 17.27
CA ILE A 189 3.62 6.76 18.18
C ILE A 189 3.43 7.27 19.62
N GLU A 190 4.17 8.31 20.02
CA GLU A 190 4.02 9.03 21.29
C GLU A 190 2.77 9.93 21.32
N GLY A 191 2.14 10.17 20.18
CA GLY A 191 0.94 11.00 20.04
C GLY A 191 1.21 12.45 19.65
N GLU A 192 2.41 12.79 19.19
CA GLU A 192 2.68 14.14 18.68
C GLU A 192 1.93 14.38 17.37
N PRO A 193 1.16 15.48 17.22
CA PRO A 193 0.38 15.73 16.02
C PRO A 193 1.27 16.12 14.83
N LEU A 194 1.16 15.39 13.72
CA LEU A 194 1.88 15.67 12.47
C LEU A 194 1.02 16.43 11.45
N THR A 195 -0.30 16.42 11.64
CA THR A 195 -1.28 17.11 10.78
C THR A 195 -2.14 18.12 11.55
N GLU A 196 -1.63 18.61 12.69
CA GLU A 196 -2.26 19.63 13.55
C GLU A 196 -3.62 19.22 14.13
N GLY A 197 -3.98 17.93 14.04
CA GLY A 197 -5.24 17.41 14.55
C GLY A 197 -5.28 17.16 16.05
N PRO A 198 -6.48 17.11 16.65
CA PRO A 198 -6.65 16.79 18.06
C PRO A 198 -6.33 15.32 18.34
N LEU A 199 -5.57 15.05 19.40
CA LEU A 199 -5.16 13.70 19.84
C LEU A 199 -6.34 12.73 20.03
N ARG A 200 -7.46 13.26 20.55
CA ARG A 200 -8.71 12.55 20.75
C ARG A 200 -9.75 13.13 19.80
N PRO A 201 -9.99 12.49 18.64
CA PRO A 201 -11.02 12.97 17.73
C PRO A 201 -12.38 12.89 18.44
N GLY A 202 -13.05 14.03 18.56
CA GLY A 202 -14.45 14.10 18.97
C GLY A 202 -15.37 13.72 17.81
N PRO A 203 -16.68 13.51 18.05
CA PRO A 203 -17.64 13.46 16.97
C PRO A 203 -17.50 14.73 16.12
N PRO A 204 -17.48 14.63 14.78
CA PRO A 204 -17.30 15.79 13.95
C PRO A 204 -18.51 16.73 14.13
N ALA A 205 -18.27 18.05 14.19
CA ALA A 205 -19.34 19.04 14.38
C ALA A 205 -20.36 19.00 13.24
N GLU A 206 -19.90 18.62 12.05
CA GLU A 206 -20.72 18.28 10.88
C GLU A 206 -20.28 16.92 10.37
N TRP A 207 -21.23 16.06 9.98
CA TRP A 207 -20.86 14.80 9.34
C TRP A 207 -20.04 15.07 8.07
N PRO A 208 -18.92 14.36 7.85
CA PRO A 208 -18.19 14.50 6.60
C PRO A 208 -19.13 14.21 5.44
N LYS A 209 -19.04 15.01 4.38
CA LYS A 209 -19.57 14.61 3.07
C LYS A 209 -18.92 13.27 2.66
N PRO A 210 -19.49 12.51 1.71
CA PRO A 210 -18.84 11.30 1.22
C PRO A 210 -17.36 11.57 0.91
N LEU A 211 -16.49 10.85 1.62
CA LEU A 211 -15.05 10.88 1.50
C LEU A 211 -14.62 9.44 1.25
N GLU A 212 -13.60 9.28 0.42
CA GLU A 212 -12.95 8.00 0.20
C GLU A 212 -11.48 8.19 0.57
N ALA A 213 -11.03 7.37 1.50
CA ALA A 213 -9.70 7.37 2.07
C ALA A 213 -9.22 5.93 2.14
N THR A 214 -7.91 5.73 2.25
CA THR A 214 -7.30 4.41 2.44
C THR A 214 -5.87 4.59 2.97
N THR A 215 -5.46 3.77 3.93
CA THR A 215 -4.03 3.61 4.23
C THR A 215 -3.59 2.21 3.82
N LEU A 216 -2.62 2.12 2.92
CA LEU A 216 -2.08 0.87 2.41
C LEU A 216 -0.72 0.61 3.05
N VAL A 217 -0.49 -0.57 3.60
CA VAL A 217 0.79 -0.91 4.25
C VAL A 217 1.27 -2.28 3.78
N CYS A 218 2.55 -2.36 3.41
CA CYS A 218 3.28 -3.62 3.25
C CYS A 218 4.30 -3.71 4.38
N VAL A 219 4.33 -4.83 5.09
CA VAL A 219 5.39 -5.18 6.05
C VAL A 219 6.12 -6.39 5.50
N VAL A 220 7.45 -6.34 5.47
CA VAL A 220 8.31 -7.38 4.91
C VAL A 220 9.46 -7.69 5.86
N THR A 221 9.89 -8.94 5.89
CA THR A 221 11.03 -9.39 6.68
C THR A 221 11.71 -10.58 6.04
N ASP A 222 13.00 -10.74 6.28
CA ASP A 222 13.81 -11.92 5.96
C ASP A 222 13.82 -12.96 7.09
N VAL A 223 13.15 -12.68 8.21
CA VAL A 223 12.91 -13.65 9.28
C VAL A 223 11.89 -14.68 8.80
N GLY A 224 12.23 -15.98 8.93
CA GLY A 224 11.36 -17.08 8.53
C GLY A 224 10.08 -17.14 9.37
N LEU A 225 8.96 -16.71 8.79
CA LEU A 225 7.64 -16.70 9.42
C LEU A 225 6.65 -17.55 8.62
N SER A 226 5.78 -18.27 9.33
CA SER A 226 4.65 -18.95 8.68
C SER A 226 3.56 -17.94 8.29
N ARG A 227 2.62 -18.35 7.42
CA ARG A 227 1.45 -17.51 7.11
C ARG A 227 0.68 -17.13 8.39
N THR A 228 0.56 -18.04 9.35
CA THR A 228 -0.11 -17.78 10.63
C THR A 228 0.61 -16.71 11.45
N ASP A 229 1.94 -16.71 11.45
CA ASP A 229 2.73 -15.67 12.11
C ASP A 229 2.57 -14.32 11.40
N LEU A 230 2.59 -14.31 10.06
CA LEU A 230 2.36 -13.11 9.27
C LEU A 230 0.97 -12.52 9.49
N MET A 231 -0.07 -13.35 9.64
CA MET A 231 -1.40 -12.87 10.03
C MET A 231 -1.38 -12.17 11.39
N ARG A 232 -0.56 -12.62 12.35
CA ARG A 232 -0.40 -11.92 13.62
C ARG A 232 0.37 -10.61 13.45
N ALA A 233 1.35 -10.57 12.54
CA ALA A 233 2.02 -9.34 12.16
C ALA A 233 1.06 -8.33 11.52
N CYS A 234 0.13 -8.76 10.66
CA CYS A 234 -0.91 -7.90 10.09
C CYS A 234 -1.76 -7.23 11.17
N VAL A 235 -2.20 -7.99 12.19
CA VAL A 235 -2.96 -7.44 13.32
C VAL A 235 -2.17 -6.34 14.01
N ARG A 236 -0.86 -6.55 14.25
CA ARG A 236 0.02 -5.53 14.86
C ARG A 236 0.27 -4.33 13.97
N GLY A 237 0.36 -4.53 12.65
CA GLY A 237 0.40 -3.43 11.69
C GLY A 237 -0.83 -2.54 11.77
N HIS A 238 -2.02 -3.14 11.90
CA HIS A 238 -3.26 -2.40 12.11
C HIS A 238 -3.34 -1.72 13.48
N ASP A 239 -2.79 -2.32 14.54
CA ASP A 239 -2.68 -1.66 15.85
C ASP A 239 -1.81 -0.37 15.74
N ALA A 240 -0.72 -0.43 14.97
CA ALA A 240 0.13 0.73 14.70
C ALA A 240 -0.60 1.80 13.87
N ILE A 241 -1.39 1.41 12.87
CA ILE A 241 -2.28 2.33 12.13
C ILE A 241 -3.25 3.02 13.10
N GLY A 242 -3.91 2.27 13.99
CA GLY A 242 -4.81 2.84 15.00
C GLY A 242 -4.13 3.81 15.96
N THR A 243 -2.86 3.58 16.25
CA THR A 243 -2.05 4.43 17.11
C THR A 243 -1.62 5.72 16.40
N CYS A 244 -1.18 5.62 15.14
CA CYS A 244 -0.62 6.76 14.40
C CYS A 244 -1.65 7.51 13.54
N ILE A 245 -2.84 6.94 13.31
CA ILE A 245 -3.88 7.54 12.46
C ILE A 245 -5.21 7.58 13.21
N ARG A 246 -5.75 8.79 13.41
CA ARG A 246 -6.94 9.00 14.24
C ARG A 246 -7.93 9.99 13.60
N PRO A 247 -9.18 9.59 13.32
CA PRO A 247 -9.66 8.20 13.31
C PRO A 247 -9.05 7.38 12.17
N SER A 248 -9.06 6.05 12.29
CA SER A 248 -8.67 5.09 11.24
C SER A 248 -9.61 3.89 11.24
N HIS A 249 -9.54 3.06 10.18
CA HIS A 249 -10.45 1.92 9.97
C HIS A 249 -11.93 2.34 10.01
N THR A 250 -12.21 3.53 9.50
CA THR A 250 -13.57 4.06 9.47
C THR A 250 -14.36 3.49 8.30
N ARG A 251 -15.64 3.87 8.21
CA ARG A 251 -16.47 3.56 7.05
C ARG A 251 -16.01 4.23 5.74
N TYR A 252 -15.08 5.17 5.82
CA TYR A 252 -14.53 5.94 4.70
C TYR A 252 -13.13 5.45 4.32
N ASP A 253 -12.53 4.53 5.10
CA ASP A 253 -11.20 3.96 4.86
C ASP A 253 -11.27 2.60 4.14
#